data_AF-A0A1V6FA30-F1
#
_entry.id   AF-A0A1V6FA30-F1
#
_cell.length_a   1.000
_cell.length_b   1.000
_cell.length_c   1.000
_cell.angle_alpha   90.00
_cell.angle_beta   90.00
_cell.angle_gamma   90.00
#
_symmetry.space_group_name_H-M   'P 1'
#
loop_
_entity.id
_entity.type
_entity.pdbx_description
1 polymer ?
#
loop_
_entity_poly.entity_id
_entity_poly.type
_entity_poly.pdbx_seq_one_letter_code
_entity_poly.pdbx_strand_id
1 'polypeptide(L)'
;MMAHERGPSKQNEEDKMKVNYKNPLLSYSGLYDGLIYYYHRRLKVYLAKEYTKPRRSGQNERMAAVTRNLWALEPSPGWLYDLDIYRQIHNGNTGENEPQLLSAQGLYIKLMWAMGRKLGLDLATLTRDDIADLPCRTVKSAVEAGLLPRVAGCENFTREF
;
A
#
# COMPACT_ATOMS: atom_id res chain seq x y z
N MET A 1 -67.82 0.85 35.23
CA MET A 1 -67.35 1.96 34.36
C MET A 1 -65.92 1.66 33.95
N MET A 2 -65.62 1.85 32.67
CA MET A 2 -64.52 1.25 31.91
C MET A 2 -63.12 1.60 32.43
N ALA A 3 -62.24 0.61 32.58
CA ALA A 3 -60.81 0.83 32.73
C ALA A 3 -60.23 1.26 31.38
N HIS A 4 -59.73 2.49 31.29
CA HIS A 4 -58.98 2.97 30.13
C HIS A 4 -57.56 2.38 30.19
N GLU A 5 -57.30 1.37 29.35
CA GLU A 5 -55.94 0.93 29.07
C GLU A 5 -55.21 2.07 28.35
N ARG A 6 -54.14 2.59 28.96
CA ARG A 6 -53.22 3.50 28.28
C ARG A 6 -52.41 2.66 27.29
N GLY A 7 -52.71 2.80 26.00
CA GLY A 7 -51.87 2.24 24.94
C GLY A 7 -50.44 2.77 25.04
N PRO A 8 -49.42 1.96 24.66
CA PRO A 8 -48.03 2.38 24.73
C PRO A 8 -47.80 3.65 23.91
N SER A 9 -47.01 4.54 24.50
CA SER A 9 -46.70 5.90 24.06
C SER A 9 -46.11 5.96 22.64
N LYS A 10 -46.59 6.92 21.84
CA LYS A 10 -45.96 7.40 20.61
C LYS A 10 -44.64 8.11 20.93
N GLN A 11 -43.58 7.37 21.23
CA GLN A 11 -42.22 7.89 21.33
C GLN A 11 -41.26 6.74 21.03
N ASN A 12 -40.29 7.00 20.15
CA ASN A 12 -39.22 6.10 19.69
C ASN A 12 -39.50 5.32 18.41
N GLU A 13 -40.00 6.00 17.38
CA GLU A 13 -39.69 5.61 16.01
C GLU A 13 -38.85 6.73 15.40
N GLU A 14 -37.62 6.86 15.93
CA GLU A 14 -36.56 7.49 15.15
C GLU A 14 -36.51 6.73 13.84
N ASP A 15 -36.81 7.45 12.77
CA ASP A 15 -36.84 7.03 11.38
C ASP A 15 -35.43 6.60 10.95
N LYS A 16 -35.01 5.45 11.46
CA LYS A 16 -33.73 4.83 11.16
C LYS A 16 -33.94 4.12 9.84
N MET A 17 -33.66 4.81 8.73
CA MET A 17 -33.62 4.24 7.39
C MET A 17 -32.86 2.90 7.43
N LYS A 18 -33.61 1.79 7.41
CA LYS A 18 -33.08 0.43 7.34
C LYS A 18 -33.05 0.03 5.88
N VAL A 19 -31.89 0.19 5.25
CA VAL A 19 -31.67 -0.29 3.88
C VAL A 19 -31.54 -1.81 3.91
N ASN A 20 -32.56 -2.50 3.40
CA ASN A 20 -32.53 -3.94 3.20
C ASN A 20 -32.06 -4.24 1.78
N TYR A 21 -30.91 -4.89 1.63
CA TYR A 21 -30.39 -5.29 0.33
C TYR A 21 -30.98 -6.64 -0.09
N LYS A 22 -31.50 -6.72 -1.32
CA LYS A 22 -32.13 -7.92 -1.89
C LYS A 22 -31.14 -9.08 -2.12
N ASN A 23 -29.85 -8.76 -2.30
CA ASN A 23 -28.75 -9.71 -2.37
C ASN A 23 -27.74 -9.40 -1.25
N PRO A 24 -27.07 -10.39 -0.64
CA PRO A 24 -25.96 -10.15 0.26
C PRO A 24 -24.80 -9.54 -0.54
N LEU A 25 -24.75 -8.21 -0.59
CA LEU A 25 -23.66 -7.46 -1.18
C LEU A 25 -22.44 -7.60 -0.25
N LEU A 26 -21.50 -8.47 -0.63
CA LEU A 26 -20.33 -8.80 0.18
C LEU A 26 -19.43 -7.58 0.48
N SER A 27 -19.44 -6.57 -0.40
CA SER A 27 -18.88 -5.24 -0.15
C SER A 27 -19.25 -4.26 -1.27
N TYR A 28 -19.59 -3.01 -0.92
CA TYR A 28 -19.67 -1.90 -1.87
C TYR A 28 -18.43 -1.03 -1.64
N SER A 29 -17.65 -0.81 -2.69
CA SER A 29 -16.60 0.21 -2.73
C SER A 29 -16.70 0.99 -4.02
N GLY A 30 -16.67 2.32 -3.94
CA GLY A 30 -16.84 3.15 -5.11
C GLY A 30 -17.19 4.60 -4.79
N LEU A 31 -17.14 5.42 -5.84
CA LEU A 31 -17.62 6.79 -5.83
C LEU A 31 -19.02 6.81 -6.46
N TYR A 32 -20.03 7.18 -5.69
CA TYR A 32 -21.39 7.38 -6.18
C TYR A 32 -21.86 8.76 -5.74
N ASP A 33 -22.16 9.63 -6.70
CA ASP A 33 -22.67 10.99 -6.46
C ASP A 33 -21.82 11.82 -5.47
N GLY A 34 -20.49 11.79 -5.66
CA GLY A 34 -19.56 12.49 -4.77
C GLY A 34 -19.40 11.83 -3.39
N LEU A 35 -19.92 10.62 -3.18
CA LEU A 35 -19.85 9.90 -1.92
C LEU A 35 -18.96 8.64 -2.05
N ILE A 36 -18.07 8.44 -1.08
CA ILE A 36 -17.20 7.27 -0.96
C ILE A 36 -17.80 6.32 0.08
N TYR A 37 -18.07 5.09 -0.35
CA TYR A 37 -18.47 3.99 0.53
C TYR A 37 -17.31 2.99 0.66
N TYR A 38 -16.95 2.59 1.88
CA TYR A 38 -15.95 1.54 2.11
C TYR A 38 -16.12 0.83 3.45
N TYR A 39 -15.63 -0.40 3.54
CA TYR A 39 -15.59 -1.17 4.79
C TYR A 39 -14.34 -0.83 5.61
N HIS A 40 -14.52 -0.43 6.87
CA HIS A 40 -13.42 -0.09 7.77
C HIS A 40 -13.05 -1.30 8.64
N ARG A 41 -12.01 -2.07 8.25
CA ARG A 41 -11.62 -3.33 8.93
C ARG A 41 -11.49 -3.24 10.45
N ARG A 42 -10.88 -2.17 10.99
CA ARG A 42 -10.68 -1.99 12.44
C ARG A 42 -11.98 -1.73 13.21
N LEU A 43 -12.94 -1.03 12.60
CA LEU A 43 -14.21 -0.64 13.24
C LEU A 43 -15.33 -1.65 12.90
N LYS A 44 -15.09 -2.54 11.93
CA LYS A 44 -16.02 -3.55 11.43
C LYS A 44 -17.35 -2.97 10.94
N VAL A 45 -17.34 -1.74 10.41
CA VAL A 45 -18.53 -1.04 9.88
C VAL A 45 -18.28 -0.54 8.45
N TYR A 46 -19.36 -0.33 7.70
CA TYR A 46 -19.34 0.42 6.45
C TYR A 46 -19.43 1.92 6.76
N LEU A 47 -18.48 2.68 6.21
CA LEU A 47 -18.46 4.13 6.30
C LEU A 47 -18.85 4.72 4.96
N ALA A 48 -19.66 5.77 5.03
CA ALA A 48 -20.06 6.61 3.93
C ALA A 48 -19.53 8.02 4.23
N LYS A 49 -18.73 8.59 3.34
CA LYS A 49 -18.27 9.98 3.49
C LYS A 49 -18.32 10.72 2.16
N GLU A 50 -18.50 12.04 2.22
CA GLU A 50 -18.32 12.90 1.06
C GLU A 50 -16.87 12.79 0.53
N TYR A 51 -16.73 12.76 -0.79
CA TYR A 51 -15.44 12.79 -1.45
C TYR A 51 -14.82 14.16 -1.25
N THR A 52 -13.81 14.22 -0.40
CA THR A 52 -12.95 15.40 -0.29
C THR A 52 -11.65 15.13 -1.04
N LYS A 53 -11.35 15.97 -2.03
CA LYS A 53 -10.06 15.92 -2.72
C LYS A 53 -8.93 16.12 -1.71
N PRO A 54 -7.93 15.22 -1.62
CA PRO A 54 -6.81 15.39 -0.70
C PRO A 54 -6.09 16.71 -0.95
N ARG A 55 -5.79 17.45 0.13
CA ARG A 55 -5.00 18.69 0.04
C ARG A 55 -3.58 18.35 -0.40
N ARG A 56 -3.02 19.15 -1.32
CA ARG A 56 -1.60 19.07 -1.67
C ARG A 56 -0.77 19.52 -0.46
N SER A 57 0.20 18.70 -0.07
CA SER A 57 1.15 18.98 1.00
C SER A 57 2.57 18.86 0.44
N GLY A 58 3.54 19.51 1.08
CA GLY A 58 4.95 19.39 0.69
C GLY A 58 5.45 17.95 0.72
N GLN A 59 4.89 17.09 1.59
CA GLN A 59 5.19 15.67 1.60
C GLN A 59 4.70 14.96 0.33
N ASN A 60 3.52 15.31 -0.19
CA ASN A 60 3.01 14.75 -1.44
C ASN A 60 3.90 15.17 -2.62
N GLU A 61 4.37 16.42 -2.62
CA GLU A 61 5.29 16.93 -3.64
C GLU A 61 6.64 16.22 -3.59
N ARG A 62 7.21 16.04 -2.39
CA ARG A 62 8.45 15.28 -2.18
C ARG A 62 8.31 13.84 -2.64
N MET A 63 7.22 13.16 -2.28
CA MET A 63 6.99 11.78 -2.71
C MET A 63 6.90 11.68 -4.23
N ALA A 64 6.20 12.62 -4.88
CA ALA A 64 6.11 12.68 -6.33
C ALA A 64 7.45 13.01 -7.01
N ALA A 65 8.30 13.85 -6.40
CA ALA A 65 9.65 14.14 -6.88
C ALA A 65 10.55 12.91 -6.80
N VAL A 66 10.58 12.24 -5.64
CA VAL A 66 11.35 11.01 -5.43
C VAL A 66 10.92 9.92 -6.40
N THR A 67 9.61 9.64 -6.51
CA THR A 67 9.14 8.58 -7.43
C THR A 67 9.50 8.88 -8.88
N ARG A 68 9.41 10.15 -9.33
CA ARG A 68 9.84 10.52 -10.68
C ARG A 68 11.34 10.30 -10.87
N ASN A 69 12.16 10.75 -9.92
CA ASN A 69 13.60 10.58 -10.00
C ASN A 69 14.00 9.10 -10.05
N LEU A 70 13.41 8.27 -9.17
CA LEU A 70 13.68 6.84 -9.14
C LEU A 70 13.35 6.13 -10.45
N TRP A 71 12.29 6.53 -11.17
CA TRP A 71 12.03 5.96 -12.49
C TRP A 71 12.95 6.50 -13.58
N ALA A 72 13.42 7.73 -13.44
CA ALA A 72 14.41 8.33 -14.35
C ALA A 72 15.82 7.69 -14.22
N LEU A 73 16.08 6.92 -13.15
CA LEU A 73 17.31 6.13 -13.02
C LEU A 73 17.36 4.92 -13.97
N GLU A 74 16.22 4.54 -14.56
CA GLU A 74 16.10 3.47 -15.55
C GLU A 74 16.76 2.15 -15.11
N PRO A 75 16.18 1.46 -14.10
CA PRO A 75 16.68 0.15 -13.68
C PRO A 75 16.64 -0.84 -14.84
N SER A 76 17.69 -1.63 -14.96
CA SER A 76 17.88 -2.56 -16.07
C SER A 76 16.82 -3.67 -16.02
N PRO A 77 16.43 -4.21 -17.20
CA PRO A 77 15.49 -5.34 -17.25
C PRO A 77 16.00 -6.57 -16.48
N GLY A 78 17.31 -6.80 -16.48
CA GLY A 78 17.93 -7.91 -15.76
C GLY A 78 17.82 -7.75 -14.25
N TRP A 79 18.05 -6.54 -13.74
CA TRP A 79 17.91 -6.23 -12.32
C TRP A 79 16.46 -6.34 -11.85
N LEU A 80 15.51 -5.85 -12.65
CA LEU A 80 14.07 -5.99 -12.36
C LEU A 80 13.62 -7.45 -12.36
N TYR A 81 14.22 -8.29 -13.21
CA TYR A 81 13.96 -9.73 -13.23
C TYR A 81 14.47 -10.41 -11.95
N ASP A 82 15.69 -10.10 -11.50
CA ASP A 82 16.21 -10.58 -10.21
C ASP A 82 15.31 -10.16 -9.04
N LEU A 83 14.83 -8.91 -9.09
CA LEU A 83 13.94 -8.38 -8.07
C LEU A 83 12.57 -9.08 -8.06
N ASP A 84 12.04 -9.46 -9.22
CA ASP A 84 10.80 -10.22 -9.31
C ASP A 84 10.96 -11.66 -8.81
N ILE A 85 12.07 -12.34 -9.13
CA ILE A 85 12.37 -13.66 -8.56
C ILE A 85 12.49 -13.56 -7.04
N TYR A 86 13.25 -12.58 -6.55
CA TYR A 86 13.37 -12.32 -5.11
C TYR A 86 11.98 -12.18 -4.47
N ARG A 87 11.10 -11.38 -5.09
CA ARG A 87 9.72 -11.14 -4.63
C ARG A 87 8.94 -12.44 -4.52
N GLN A 88 9.01 -13.31 -5.54
CA GLN A 88 8.30 -14.58 -5.55
C GLN A 88 8.78 -15.51 -4.43
N ILE A 89 10.10 -15.61 -4.21
CA ILE A 89 10.68 -16.43 -3.13
C ILE A 89 10.29 -15.87 -1.76
N HIS A 90 10.39 -14.55 -1.57
CA HIS A 90 10.00 -13.89 -0.33
C HIS A 90 8.54 -14.17 0.01
N ASN A 91 7.64 -14.00 -0.97
CA ASN A 91 6.22 -14.24 -0.82
C ASN A 91 5.89 -15.70 -0.51
N GLY A 92 6.58 -16.66 -1.17
CA GLY A 92 6.41 -18.09 -0.89
C GLY A 92 6.84 -18.50 0.52
N ASN A 93 7.79 -17.78 1.13
CA ASN A 93 8.23 -18.01 2.50
C ASN A 93 7.42 -17.22 3.54
N THR A 94 6.58 -16.30 3.09
CA THR A 94 5.77 -15.42 3.93
C THR A 94 4.45 -16.12 4.25
N GLY A 95 4.10 -16.24 5.54
CA GLY A 95 2.86 -16.91 5.96
C GLY A 95 1.59 -16.26 5.38
N GLU A 96 0.49 -17.02 5.31
CA GLU A 96 -0.78 -16.56 4.69
C GLU A 96 -1.33 -15.25 5.27
N ASN A 97 -0.99 -14.93 6.51
CA ASN A 97 -1.48 -13.73 7.20
C ASN A 97 -0.63 -12.47 6.99
N GLU A 98 0.52 -12.59 6.33
CA GLU A 98 1.45 -11.48 6.13
C GLU A 98 1.24 -10.78 4.77
N PRO A 99 1.41 -9.44 4.69
CA PRO A 99 1.18 -8.70 3.46
C PRO A 99 2.14 -9.10 2.34
N GLN A 100 1.59 -9.69 1.29
CA GLN A 100 2.33 -10.12 0.12
C GLN A 100 2.88 -8.92 -0.68
N LEU A 101 4.09 -9.07 -1.24
CA LEU A 101 4.67 -8.09 -2.15
C LEU A 101 4.05 -8.24 -3.55
N LEU A 102 3.25 -7.23 -3.95
CA LEU A 102 2.41 -7.32 -5.14
C LEU A 102 3.16 -7.21 -6.47
N SER A 103 4.26 -6.45 -6.52
CA SER A 103 5.01 -6.23 -7.77
C SER A 103 6.47 -5.90 -7.53
N ALA A 104 7.31 -6.19 -8.53
CA ALA A 104 8.74 -5.83 -8.51
C ALA A 104 8.92 -4.31 -8.46
N GLN A 105 8.09 -3.53 -9.16
CA GLN A 105 8.11 -2.07 -9.12
C GLN A 105 7.82 -1.53 -7.72
N GLY A 106 6.83 -2.11 -7.04
CA GLY A 106 6.51 -1.73 -5.66
C GLY A 106 7.64 -2.08 -4.69
N LEU A 107 8.30 -3.23 -4.92
CA LEU A 107 9.47 -3.63 -4.15
C LEU A 107 10.67 -2.71 -4.41
N TYR A 108 10.91 -2.30 -5.65
CA TYR A 108 11.96 -1.35 -6.02
C TYR A 108 11.82 -0.05 -5.24
N ILE A 109 10.62 0.55 -5.24
CA ILE A 109 10.37 1.77 -4.49
C ILE A 109 10.62 1.56 -2.99
N LYS A 110 10.15 0.45 -2.41
CA LYS A 110 10.39 0.12 -0.99
C LYS A 110 11.87 -0.03 -0.66
N LEU A 111 12.63 -0.72 -1.52
CA LEU A 111 14.08 -0.89 -1.42
C LEU A 111 14.78 0.47 -1.37
N MET A 112 14.49 1.35 -2.34
CA MET A 112 15.15 2.66 -2.44
C MET A 112 14.82 3.53 -1.22
N TRP A 113 13.57 3.49 -0.72
CA TRP A 113 13.20 4.16 0.53
C TRP A 113 13.92 3.59 1.76
N ALA A 114 14.11 2.26 1.83
CA ALA A 114 14.88 1.66 2.91
C ALA A 114 16.35 2.11 2.87
N MET A 115 16.94 2.16 1.68
CA MET A 115 18.29 2.66 1.45
C MET A 115 18.45 4.13 1.84
N GLY A 116 17.56 5.00 1.35
CA GLY A 116 17.58 6.42 1.68
C GLY A 116 17.44 6.68 3.18
N ARG A 117 16.61 5.91 3.88
CA ARG A 117 16.51 5.99 5.35
C ARG A 117 17.78 5.51 6.06
N LYS A 118 18.39 4.42 5.58
CA LYS A 118 19.57 3.82 6.22
C LYS A 118 20.83 4.66 6.03
N LEU A 119 20.99 5.26 4.87
CA LEU A 119 22.19 6.02 4.48
C LEU A 119 22.01 7.54 4.59
N GLY A 120 20.79 8.02 4.87
CA GLY A 120 20.51 9.46 4.94
C GLY A 120 20.54 10.17 3.57
N LEU A 121 20.31 9.44 2.48
CA LEU A 121 20.39 9.96 1.11
C LEU A 121 19.10 10.66 0.70
N ASP A 122 19.24 11.75 -0.07
CA ASP A 122 18.09 12.35 -0.76
C ASP A 122 17.83 11.64 -2.10
N LEU A 123 16.79 10.81 -2.12
CA LEU A 123 16.38 10.06 -3.30
C LEU A 123 15.86 10.96 -4.43
N ALA A 124 15.54 12.22 -4.16
CA ALA A 124 15.07 13.16 -5.17
C ALA A 124 16.20 13.69 -6.07
N THR A 125 17.44 13.65 -5.61
CA THR A 125 18.63 14.14 -6.32
C THR A 125 19.61 13.03 -6.70
N LEU A 126 19.27 11.77 -6.37
CA LEU A 126 20.08 10.61 -6.65
C LEU A 126 20.31 10.46 -8.16
N THR A 127 21.55 10.24 -8.57
CA THR A 127 21.92 10.05 -9.98
C THR A 127 22.21 8.59 -10.29
N ARG A 128 22.32 8.25 -11.58
CA ARG A 128 22.63 6.88 -12.02
C ARG A 128 24.07 6.49 -11.71
N ASP A 129 24.99 7.44 -11.73
CA ASP A 129 26.40 7.20 -11.40
C ASP A 129 26.57 6.85 -9.92
N ASP A 130 25.79 7.48 -9.04
CA ASP A 130 25.78 7.15 -7.60
C ASP A 130 25.41 5.68 -7.34
N ILE A 131 24.61 5.05 -8.21
CA ILE A 131 24.16 3.67 -8.01
C ILE A 131 25.32 2.66 -8.02
N ALA A 132 26.41 2.95 -8.73
CA ALA A 132 27.54 2.05 -8.85
C ALA A 132 28.21 1.75 -7.50
N ASP A 133 28.18 2.73 -6.59
CA ASP A 133 28.77 2.66 -5.25
C ASP A 133 27.74 2.35 -4.14
N LEU A 134 26.44 2.28 -4.51
CA LEU A 134 25.37 2.06 -3.56
C LEU A 134 25.01 0.57 -3.43
N PRO A 135 24.51 0.16 -2.24
CA PRO A 135 24.11 -1.22 -1.97
C PRO A 135 22.84 -1.66 -2.71
N CYS A 136 22.39 -0.93 -3.73
CA CYS A 136 21.28 -1.33 -4.60
C CYS A 136 21.73 -1.75 -6.00
N ARG A 137 23.04 -1.68 -6.32
CA ARG A 137 23.61 -2.06 -7.63
C ARG A 137 23.18 -3.45 -8.08
N THR A 138 23.09 -4.40 -7.15
CA THR A 138 22.53 -5.73 -7.38
C THR A 138 21.56 -6.09 -6.26
N VAL A 139 20.58 -6.95 -6.52
CA VAL A 139 19.65 -7.40 -5.47
C VAL A 139 20.41 -8.19 -4.38
N LYS A 140 21.48 -8.91 -4.75
CA LYS A 140 22.40 -9.51 -3.77
C LYS A 140 22.98 -8.47 -2.81
N SER A 141 23.57 -7.40 -3.33
CA SER A 141 24.17 -6.34 -2.49
C SER A 141 23.14 -5.69 -1.56
N ALA A 142 21.89 -5.55 -2.01
CA ALA A 142 20.80 -5.03 -1.19
C ALA A 142 20.44 -5.95 -0.02
N VAL A 143 20.45 -7.27 -0.25
CA VAL A 143 20.22 -8.26 0.80
C VAL A 143 21.38 -8.27 1.80
N GLU A 144 22.63 -8.25 1.32
CA GLU A 144 23.82 -8.23 2.17
C GLU A 144 23.92 -6.96 3.02
N ALA A 145 23.54 -5.82 2.44
CA ALA A 145 23.42 -4.56 3.16
C ALA A 145 22.21 -4.50 4.08
N GLY A 146 21.39 -5.56 4.20
CA GLY A 146 20.21 -5.61 5.06
C GLY A 146 19.11 -4.63 4.68
N LEU A 147 19.03 -4.22 3.42
CA LEU A 147 17.91 -3.44 2.87
C LEU A 147 16.69 -4.33 2.60
N LEU A 148 16.95 -5.60 2.32
CA LEU A 148 15.95 -6.64 2.09
C LEU A 148 16.21 -7.83 3.03
N PRO A 149 15.16 -8.53 3.49
CA PRO A 149 15.32 -9.79 4.20
C PRO A 149 16.09 -10.82 3.35
N ARG A 150 16.88 -11.68 4.01
CA ARG A 150 17.60 -12.74 3.32
C ARG A 150 16.62 -13.81 2.81
N VAL A 151 16.79 -14.21 1.55
CA VAL A 151 16.03 -15.30 0.91
C VAL A 151 16.98 -16.38 0.41
N ALA A 152 16.48 -17.60 0.25
CA ALA A 152 17.25 -18.70 -0.33
C ALA A 152 17.69 -18.36 -1.76
N GLY A 153 18.95 -18.67 -2.11
CA GLY A 153 19.48 -18.43 -3.45
C GLY A 153 19.83 -16.97 -3.77
N CYS A 154 19.84 -16.06 -2.78
CA CYS A 154 20.15 -14.65 -3.00
C CYS A 154 21.53 -14.38 -3.63
N GLU A 155 22.47 -15.32 -3.49
CA GLU A 155 23.80 -15.27 -4.08
C GLU A 155 23.78 -15.14 -5.61
N ASN A 156 22.71 -15.61 -6.26
CA ASN A 156 22.57 -15.63 -7.72
C ASN A 156 22.08 -14.30 -8.30
N PHE A 157 21.59 -13.36 -7.47
CA PHE A 157 21.01 -12.11 -7.94
C PHE A 157 22.07 -11.04 -8.18
N THR A 158 22.87 -11.28 -9.21
CA THR A 158 24.08 -10.50 -9.55
C THR A 158 23.88 -9.56 -10.74
N ARG A 159 22.68 -9.51 -11.32
CA ARG A 159 22.41 -8.62 -12.47
C ARG A 159 22.45 -7.16 -12.00
N GLU A 160 23.15 -6.33 -12.77
CA GLU A 160 23.40 -4.93 -12.43
C GLU A 160 22.20 -4.03 -12.74
N PHE A 161 22.06 -2.99 -11.91
CA PHE A 161 21.05 -1.95 -12.01
C PHE A 161 21.07 -1.20 -13.35
#